data_AF-L9JPZ3-F1
#
_entry.id   AF-L9JPZ3-F1
#
_cell.length_a   1.000
_cell.length_b   1.000
_cell.length_c   1.000
_cell.angle_alpha   90.00
_cell.angle_beta   90.00
_cell.angle_gamma   90.00
#
_symmetry.space_group_name_H-M   'P 1'
#
loop_
_entity.id
_entity.type
_entity.pdbx_description
1 polymer ?
#
loop_
_entity_poly.entity_id
_entity_poly.type
_entity_poly.pdbx_seq_one_letter_code
_entity_poly.pdbx_strand_id
1 'polypeptide(L)'
;MLQVLEKAMKKLETGWPLAARDALNGDDENEEENLTEEERRAQLQANVRVITNQDVKGKCRFLQKYYHWGTLFMDKEEDVYKRDFSVPTLEDHFDKIVLPKVIQVKNFVCSGWTKYTHLVDQDTTSFDSAWGQESAPNRKFFKEKAAGVQDVFERPSAKKQRTV
;
A
#
# COMPACT_ATOMS: atom_id res chain seq x y z
N MET A 1 10.64 26.78 -42.42
CA MET A 1 11.45 27.30 -41.29
C MET A 1 10.70 27.28 -39.95
N LEU A 2 9.45 27.75 -39.87
CA LEU A 2 8.67 27.79 -38.62
C LEU A 2 8.51 26.42 -37.91
N GLN A 3 8.18 25.35 -38.64
CA GLN A 3 8.04 24.00 -38.02
C GLN A 3 9.35 23.41 -37.50
N VAL A 4 10.50 23.84 -38.02
CA VAL A 4 11.82 23.40 -37.56
C VAL A 4 12.19 24.11 -36.26
N LEU A 5 11.88 25.39 -36.16
CA LEU A 5 12.00 26.20 -34.95
C LEU A 5 11.06 25.72 -33.83
N GLU A 6 9.81 25.38 -34.15
CA GLU A 6 8.85 24.81 -33.19
C GLU A 6 9.31 23.44 -32.65
N LYS A 7 9.82 22.55 -33.51
CA LYS A 7 10.39 21.26 -33.09
C LYS A 7 11.64 21.43 -32.23
N ALA A 8 12.49 22.41 -32.54
CA ALA A 8 13.70 22.71 -31.79
C ALA A 8 13.38 23.31 -30.40
N MET A 9 12.40 24.22 -30.32
CA MET A 9 11.90 24.77 -29.05
C MET A 9 11.22 23.70 -28.20
N LYS A 10 10.32 22.88 -28.77
CA LYS A 10 9.74 21.74 -28.03
C LYS A 10 10.79 20.75 -27.54
N LYS A 11 11.85 20.50 -28.32
CA LYS A 11 12.95 19.61 -27.90
C LYS A 11 13.82 20.23 -26.80
N LEU A 12 13.95 21.56 -26.78
CA LEU A 12 14.56 22.31 -25.69
C LEU A 12 13.65 22.42 -24.46
N GLU A 13 12.33 22.31 -24.59
CA GLU A 13 11.37 22.29 -23.47
C GLU A 13 11.20 20.87 -22.88
N THR A 14 11.10 19.83 -23.72
CA THR A 14 11.01 18.43 -23.29
C THR A 14 12.37 17.81 -22.94
N GLY A 15 13.45 18.45 -23.39
CA GLY A 15 14.83 18.04 -23.18
C GLY A 15 15.51 18.88 -22.12
N TRP A 16 14.97 18.89 -20.91
CA TRP A 16 15.72 19.28 -19.71
C TRP A 16 16.14 18.03 -18.94
N PRO A 17 17.28 18.09 -18.24
CA PRO A 17 18.29 17.05 -18.25
C PRO A 17 17.96 16.00 -17.19
N LEU A 18 18.09 14.72 -17.57
CA LEU A 18 18.01 13.59 -16.65
C LEU A 18 18.83 13.86 -15.36
N ALA A 19 20.00 14.48 -15.50
CA ALA A 19 20.87 14.88 -14.41
C ALA A 19 20.27 15.92 -13.42
N ALA A 20 19.46 16.89 -13.86
CA ALA A 20 18.81 17.82 -12.93
C ALA A 20 17.62 17.16 -12.22
N ARG A 21 16.95 16.22 -12.89
CA ARG A 21 15.85 15.45 -12.32
C ARG A 21 16.37 14.45 -11.28
N ASP A 22 17.48 13.78 -11.57
CA ASP A 22 18.17 12.87 -10.64
C ASP A 22 18.78 13.62 -9.45
N ALA A 23 19.32 14.83 -9.66
CA ALA A 23 19.82 15.68 -8.57
C ALA A 23 18.71 16.15 -7.63
N LEU A 24 17.58 16.61 -8.19
CA LEU A 24 16.41 16.99 -7.40
C LEU A 24 15.83 15.78 -6.63
N ASN A 25 15.64 14.64 -7.29
CA ASN A 25 15.16 13.42 -6.63
C ASN A 25 16.13 12.95 -5.52
N GLY A 26 17.43 13.07 -5.74
CA GLY A 26 18.45 12.67 -4.75
C GLY A 26 18.53 13.63 -3.55
N ASP A 27 18.30 14.92 -3.76
CA ASP A 27 18.20 15.90 -2.67
C ASP A 27 16.92 15.66 -1.84
N ASP A 28 15.78 15.39 -2.50
CA ASP A 28 14.50 15.05 -1.86
C ASP A 28 14.58 13.75 -1.03
N GLU A 29 15.25 12.71 -1.55
CA GLU A 29 15.47 11.44 -0.83
C GLU A 29 16.33 11.63 0.43
N ASN A 30 17.37 12.48 0.38
CA ASN A 30 18.20 12.78 1.54
C ASN A 30 17.47 13.61 2.59
N GLU A 31 16.51 14.44 2.19
CA GLU A 31 15.67 15.21 3.11
C GLU A 31 14.70 14.28 3.86
N GLU A 32 14.03 13.37 3.16
CA GLU A 32 13.12 12.36 3.74
C GLU A 32 13.79 11.43 4.77
N GLU A 33 15.06 11.10 4.55
CA GLU A 33 15.87 10.25 5.45
C GLU A 33 16.34 10.97 6.72
N ASN A 34 16.24 12.31 6.77
CA ASN A 34 16.67 13.13 7.91
C ASN A 34 15.49 13.72 8.72
N LEU A 35 14.25 13.54 8.27
CA LEU A 35 13.06 13.99 9.00
C LEU A 35 12.83 13.20 10.28
N THR A 36 12.34 13.88 11.31
CA THR A 36 11.87 13.20 12.54
C THR A 36 10.56 12.47 12.29
N GLU A 37 10.24 11.44 13.10
CA GLU A 37 9.01 10.66 12.97
C GLU A 37 7.72 11.49 13.15
N GLU A 38 7.81 12.63 13.86
CA GLU A 38 6.70 13.58 13.99
C GLU A 38 6.49 14.39 12.71
N GLU A 39 7.58 14.85 12.08
CA GLU A 39 7.54 15.57 10.80
C GLU A 39 7.12 14.66 9.65
N ARG A 40 7.60 13.41 9.62
CA ARG A 40 7.22 12.41 8.61
C ARG A 40 5.73 12.10 8.65
N ARG A 41 5.15 11.96 9.85
CA ARG A 41 3.70 11.78 10.01
C ARG A 41 2.91 13.02 9.58
N ALA A 42 3.39 14.22 9.92
CA ALA A 42 2.77 15.47 9.47
C ALA A 42 2.83 15.62 7.94
N GLN A 43 3.94 15.24 7.31
CA GLN A 43 4.07 15.22 5.85
C GLN A 43 3.16 14.19 5.20
N LEU A 44 3.06 12.97 5.73
CA LEU A 44 2.12 11.96 5.23
C LEU A 44 0.65 12.38 5.37
N GLN A 45 0.33 13.15 6.42
CA GLN A 45 -1.00 13.74 6.60
C GLN A 45 -1.27 14.90 5.63
N ALA A 46 -0.28 15.76 5.38
CA ALA A 46 -0.40 16.88 4.45
C ALA A 46 -0.42 16.40 2.98
N ASN A 47 0.40 15.41 2.66
CA ASN A 47 0.61 14.85 1.33
C ASN A 47 0.02 13.44 1.26
N VAL A 48 -1.31 13.35 1.34
CA VAL A 48 -2.01 12.07 1.17
C VAL A 48 -1.75 11.53 -0.24
N ARG A 49 -1.28 10.28 -0.33
CA ARG A 49 -1.00 9.61 -1.60
C ARG A 49 -2.25 9.59 -2.48
N VAL A 50 -2.20 10.32 -3.59
CA VAL A 50 -3.27 10.32 -4.60
C VAL A 50 -3.09 9.09 -5.49
N ILE A 51 -4.03 8.15 -5.41
CA ILE A 51 -4.08 6.98 -6.28
C ILE A 51 -5.14 7.27 -7.34
N THR A 52 -4.70 7.52 -8.58
CA THR A 52 -5.63 7.89 -9.67
C THR A 52 -6.48 6.70 -10.14
N ASN A 53 -5.92 5.48 -10.08
CA ASN A 53 -6.59 4.22 -10.41
C ASN A 53 -7.09 3.50 -9.15
N GLN A 54 -7.80 4.19 -8.27
CA GLN A 54 -8.37 3.52 -7.10
C GLN A 54 -9.60 2.72 -7.50
N ASP A 55 -9.53 1.39 -7.32
CA ASP A 55 -10.66 0.50 -7.57
C ASP A 55 -11.85 0.84 -6.66
N VAL A 56 -13.04 0.94 -7.26
CA VAL A 56 -14.30 0.95 -6.52
C VAL A 56 -14.62 -0.48 -6.09
N LYS A 57 -14.11 -0.89 -4.92
CA LYS A 57 -14.40 -2.23 -4.36
C LYS A 57 -15.74 -2.23 -3.65
N GLY A 58 -16.73 -2.92 -4.21
CA GLY A 58 -18.00 -3.19 -3.57
C GLY A 58 -17.94 -4.30 -2.53
N LYS A 59 -19.08 -4.59 -1.89
CA LYS A 59 -19.21 -5.65 -0.89
C LYS A 59 -19.37 -7.01 -1.57
N CYS A 60 -18.32 -7.83 -1.54
CA CYS A 60 -18.38 -9.20 -2.01
C CYS A 60 -19.34 -10.07 -1.16
N ARG A 61 -20.02 -11.00 -1.82
CA ARG A 61 -20.87 -12.02 -1.18
C ARG A 61 -20.03 -13.12 -0.53
N PHE A 62 -20.64 -13.88 0.37
CA PHE A 62 -19.99 -14.99 1.06
C PHE A 62 -19.50 -16.07 0.06
N LEU A 63 -18.22 -16.43 0.16
CA LEU A 63 -17.51 -17.36 -0.74
C LEU A 63 -17.48 -16.96 -2.23
N GLN A 64 -17.73 -15.68 -2.55
CA GLN A 64 -17.58 -15.16 -3.90
C GLN A 64 -16.12 -15.26 -4.37
N LYS A 65 -15.88 -15.56 -5.65
CA LYS A 65 -14.53 -15.58 -6.21
C LYS A 65 -14.01 -14.16 -6.40
N TYR A 66 -12.80 -13.90 -5.89
CA TYR A 66 -12.10 -12.65 -6.15
C TYR A 66 -11.49 -12.66 -7.55
N TYR A 67 -11.75 -11.60 -8.32
CA TYR A 67 -11.10 -11.35 -9.60
C TYR A 67 -10.07 -10.21 -9.42
N HIS A 68 -8.81 -10.53 -9.72
CA HIS A 68 -7.75 -9.53 -9.77
C HIS A 68 -7.77 -8.89 -11.18
N TRP A 69 -7.85 -7.57 -11.24
CA TRP A 69 -7.94 -6.76 -12.48
C TRP A 69 -6.67 -6.79 -13.34
N GLY A 70 -5.54 -7.18 -12.74
CA GLY A 70 -4.24 -7.25 -13.40
C GLY A 70 -3.34 -6.09 -12.96
N THR A 71 -2.04 -6.23 -13.12
CA THR A 71 -1.06 -5.16 -12.78
C THR A 71 -0.49 -4.47 -14.01
N LEU A 72 -0.75 -5.01 -15.20
CA LEU A 72 -0.17 -4.55 -16.46
C LEU A 72 -1.08 -3.52 -17.12
N PHE A 73 -0.49 -2.56 -17.85
CA PHE A 73 -1.18 -1.55 -18.66
C PHE A 73 -2.01 -0.52 -17.88
N MET A 74 -1.74 -0.32 -16.59
CA MET A 74 -2.43 0.66 -15.75
C MET A 74 -1.93 2.10 -15.88
N ASP A 75 -0.91 2.32 -16.73
CA ASP A 75 -0.38 3.66 -17.01
C ASP A 75 -1.40 4.53 -17.79
N LYS A 76 -2.34 3.89 -18.49
CA LYS A 76 -3.41 4.56 -19.23
C LYS A 76 -4.71 4.42 -18.47
N GLU A 77 -5.34 5.55 -18.16
CA GLU A 77 -6.66 5.57 -17.53
C GLU A 77 -7.74 5.28 -18.57
N GLU A 78 -8.03 4.00 -18.80
CA GLU A 78 -9.15 3.56 -19.63
C GLU A 78 -10.39 3.26 -18.77
N ASP A 79 -11.58 3.62 -19.28
CA ASP A 79 -12.85 3.42 -18.57
C ASP A 79 -13.16 1.95 -18.27
N VAL A 80 -12.53 1.02 -18.99
CA VAL A 80 -12.66 -0.42 -18.77
C VAL A 80 -12.15 -0.83 -17.38
N TYR A 81 -11.08 -0.19 -16.91
CA TYR A 81 -10.43 -0.52 -15.64
C TYR A 81 -11.14 0.11 -14.43
N LYS A 82 -11.99 1.11 -14.66
CA LYS A 82 -12.78 1.79 -13.61
C LYS A 82 -14.08 1.04 -13.26
N ARG A 83 -14.33 -0.13 -13.87
CA ARG A 83 -15.54 -0.93 -13.63
C ARG A 83 -15.51 -1.64 -12.28
N ASP A 84 -16.69 -1.91 -11.75
CA ASP A 84 -16.83 -2.71 -10.54
C ASP A 84 -16.63 -4.20 -10.86
N PHE A 85 -15.49 -4.75 -10.43
CA PHE A 85 -15.15 -6.17 -10.55
C PHE A 85 -15.61 -7.02 -9.36
N SER A 86 -16.27 -6.41 -8.36
CA SER A 86 -16.79 -7.10 -7.17
C SER A 86 -18.20 -7.67 -7.36
N VAL A 87 -18.81 -7.48 -8.53
CA VAL A 87 -20.15 -7.97 -8.87
C VAL A 87 -20.17 -9.50 -8.88
N PRO A 88 -21.24 -10.15 -8.33
CA PRO A 88 -21.37 -11.60 -8.35
C PRO A 88 -21.38 -12.13 -9.78
N THR A 89 -20.58 -13.15 -10.04
CA THR A 89 -20.57 -13.88 -11.31
C THR A 89 -21.47 -15.10 -11.22
N LEU A 90 -21.62 -15.83 -12.34
CA LEU A 90 -22.51 -16.98 -12.55
C LEU A 90 -22.80 -17.80 -11.27
N GLU A 91 -21.79 -18.43 -10.67
CA GLU A 91 -21.91 -19.30 -9.49
C GLU A 91 -22.13 -18.56 -8.15
N ASP A 92 -21.88 -17.25 -8.13
CA ASP A 92 -21.93 -16.39 -6.96
C ASP A 92 -23.26 -15.61 -6.84
N HIS A 93 -24.20 -15.82 -7.78
CA HIS A 93 -25.57 -15.31 -7.67
C HIS A 93 -26.37 -15.98 -6.55
N PHE A 94 -26.03 -17.22 -6.19
CA PHE A 94 -26.68 -17.98 -5.12
C PHE A 94 -26.13 -17.61 -3.73
N ASP A 95 -27.02 -17.43 -2.76
CA ASP A 95 -26.66 -17.10 -1.38
C ASP A 95 -26.15 -18.31 -0.60
N LYS A 96 -24.82 -18.48 -0.62
CA LYS A 96 -24.10 -19.59 0.04
C LYS A 96 -24.19 -19.60 1.57
N ILE A 97 -24.79 -18.57 2.19
CA ILE A 97 -24.99 -18.46 3.64
C ILE A 97 -26.06 -19.44 4.13
N VAL A 98 -27.07 -19.73 3.30
CA VAL A 98 -28.19 -20.61 3.65
C VAL A 98 -27.76 -22.09 3.71
N LEU A 99 -26.57 -22.40 3.19
CA LEU A 99 -26.03 -23.74 3.19
C LEU A 99 -25.65 -24.21 4.61
N PRO A 100 -25.76 -25.51 4.93
CA PRO A 100 -25.26 -26.07 6.19
C PRO A 100 -23.78 -25.77 6.43
N LYS A 101 -23.38 -25.51 7.69
CA LYS A 101 -22.03 -25.05 8.05
C LYS A 101 -20.90 -25.91 7.49
N VAL A 102 -21.08 -27.24 7.43
CA VAL A 102 -20.06 -28.18 6.91
C VAL A 102 -19.76 -27.95 5.42
N ILE A 103 -20.76 -27.49 4.65
CA ILE A 103 -20.62 -27.26 3.20
C ILE A 103 -20.42 -25.78 2.85
N GLN A 104 -20.36 -24.88 3.85
CA GLN A 104 -20.06 -23.45 3.69
C GLN A 104 -18.58 -23.20 3.40
N VAL A 105 -18.05 -23.82 2.36
CA VAL A 105 -16.63 -23.92 2.06
C VAL A 105 -16.43 -24.07 0.55
N LYS A 106 -15.31 -23.56 0.01
CA LYS A 106 -15.12 -23.49 -1.45
C LYS A 106 -14.79 -24.85 -2.05
N ASN A 107 -15.59 -25.33 -3.00
CA ASN A 107 -15.43 -26.61 -3.72
C ASN A 107 -15.60 -27.87 -2.84
N PHE A 108 -16.66 -27.91 -2.02
CA PHE A 108 -16.95 -29.06 -1.15
C PHE A 108 -16.97 -30.39 -1.92
N VAL A 109 -16.37 -31.45 -1.36
CA VAL A 109 -16.19 -32.80 -1.96
C VAL A 109 -15.23 -32.88 -3.16
N CYS A 110 -14.83 -31.77 -3.76
CA CYS A 110 -13.87 -31.77 -4.87
C CYS A 110 -12.41 -31.83 -4.39
N SER A 111 -11.53 -32.35 -5.24
CA SER A 111 -10.08 -32.21 -5.02
C SER A 111 -9.71 -30.72 -5.00
N GLY A 112 -8.91 -30.31 -4.02
CA GLY A 112 -8.59 -28.89 -3.79
C GLY A 112 -9.64 -28.14 -2.94
N TRP A 113 -10.54 -28.85 -2.27
CA TRP A 113 -11.44 -28.26 -1.28
C TRP A 113 -10.68 -27.50 -0.18
N THR A 114 -11.15 -26.29 0.16
CA THR A 114 -10.53 -25.45 1.19
C THR A 114 -11.17 -25.69 2.56
N LYS A 115 -10.33 -25.82 3.61
CA LYS A 115 -10.79 -26.02 5.00
C LYS A 115 -11.40 -24.77 5.64
N TYR A 116 -10.99 -23.59 5.17
CA TYR A 116 -11.32 -22.28 5.75
C TYR A 116 -12.16 -21.43 4.79
N THR A 117 -12.89 -20.46 5.32
CA THR A 117 -13.85 -19.65 4.56
C THR A 117 -13.29 -18.29 4.17
N HIS A 118 -13.02 -17.43 5.15
CA HIS A 118 -12.46 -16.09 4.98
C HIS A 118 -11.56 -15.76 6.17
N LEU A 119 -10.60 -14.83 5.99
CA LEU A 119 -9.60 -14.50 7.01
C LEU A 119 -10.26 -14.08 8.33
N VAL A 120 -11.33 -13.29 8.27
CA VAL A 120 -12.01 -12.77 9.47
C VAL A 120 -12.56 -13.90 10.36
N ASP A 121 -13.03 -15.00 9.79
CA ASP A 121 -13.52 -16.17 10.54
C ASP A 121 -12.39 -16.95 11.22
N GLN A 122 -11.14 -16.73 10.81
CA GLN A 122 -9.94 -17.36 11.36
C GLN A 122 -9.04 -16.34 12.07
N ASP A 123 -9.47 -15.08 12.14
CA ASP A 123 -8.70 -14.00 12.73
C ASP A 123 -8.79 -14.12 14.25
N THR A 124 -7.64 -14.37 14.88
CA THR A 124 -7.51 -14.51 16.33
C THR A 124 -6.96 -13.24 16.97
N THR A 125 -6.84 -12.14 16.21
CA THR A 125 -6.37 -10.86 16.75
C THR A 125 -7.31 -10.37 17.86
N SER A 126 -6.76 -10.19 19.06
CA SER A 126 -7.48 -9.63 20.21
C SER A 126 -7.17 -8.14 20.33
N PHE A 127 -8.15 -7.31 19.97
CA PHE A 127 -8.07 -5.85 20.12
C PHE A 127 -8.07 -5.38 21.58
N ASP A 128 -8.40 -6.27 22.53
CA ASP A 128 -8.36 -5.99 23.97
C ASP A 128 -6.95 -6.15 24.59
N SER A 129 -5.96 -6.51 23.77
CA SER A 129 -4.59 -6.66 24.26
C SER A 129 -4.04 -5.33 24.78
N ALA A 130 -3.51 -5.31 26.00
CA ALA A 130 -2.91 -4.13 26.62
C ALA A 130 -1.83 -3.44 25.77
N TRP A 131 -1.18 -4.20 24.87
CA TRP A 131 -0.15 -3.74 23.93
C TRP A 131 -0.70 -3.13 22.62
N GLY A 132 -1.95 -3.45 22.25
CA GLY A 132 -2.60 -2.95 21.03
C GLY A 132 -3.46 -1.70 21.27
N GLN A 133 -3.70 -1.34 22.52
CA GLN A 133 -4.46 -0.15 22.90
C GLN A 133 -3.66 1.11 22.60
N GLU A 134 -4.21 2.00 21.75
CA GLU A 134 -3.62 3.31 21.45
C GLU A 134 -3.91 4.29 22.59
N SER A 135 -3.26 4.05 23.73
CA SER A 135 -3.34 4.92 24.90
C SER A 135 -2.07 5.79 25.03
N ALA A 136 -2.21 7.00 25.56
CA ALA A 136 -1.08 7.90 25.84
C ALA A 136 0.07 7.23 26.64
N PRO A 137 -0.18 6.44 27.70
CA PRO A 137 0.89 5.72 28.41
C PRO A 137 1.53 4.63 27.56
N ASN A 138 0.76 3.88 26.76
CA ASN A 138 1.33 2.87 25.86
C ASN A 138 2.23 3.49 24.80
N ARG A 139 1.85 4.64 24.24
CA ARG A 139 2.68 5.36 23.26
C ARG A 139 3.99 5.85 23.85
N LYS A 140 3.96 6.34 25.10
CA LYS A 140 5.18 6.74 25.83
C LYS A 140 6.09 5.54 26.12
N PHE A 141 5.51 4.46 26.64
CA PHE A 141 6.25 3.22 26.89
C PHE A 141 6.88 2.67 25.61
N PHE A 142 6.14 2.65 24.50
CA PHE A 142 6.65 2.20 23.21
C PHE A 142 7.81 3.07 22.72
N LYS A 143 7.67 4.41 22.77
CA LYS A 143 8.74 5.34 22.35
C LYS A 143 10.01 5.22 23.21
N GLU A 144 9.88 4.97 24.51
CA GLU A 144 11.01 4.91 25.45
C GLU A 144 11.66 3.52 25.57
N LYS A 145 10.87 2.45 25.48
CA LYS A 145 11.30 1.08 25.79
C LYS A 145 11.33 0.13 24.60
N ALA A 146 10.64 0.43 23.50
CA ALA A 146 10.75 -0.38 22.30
C ALA A 146 12.07 -0.07 21.58
N ALA A 147 12.86 -1.12 21.32
CA ALA A 147 14.09 -0.99 20.56
C ALA A 147 13.78 -0.59 19.11
N GLY A 148 14.56 0.35 18.56
CA GLY A 148 14.43 0.79 17.16
C GLY A 148 13.36 1.86 16.90
N VAL A 149 12.76 2.45 17.93
CA VAL A 149 11.68 3.47 17.82
C VAL A 149 12.11 4.83 18.39
N GLN A 150 13.38 4.99 18.76
CA GLN A 150 13.90 6.27 19.26
C GLN A 150 14.14 7.24 18.09
N ASP A 151 13.73 8.49 18.26
CA ASP A 151 13.84 9.54 17.23
C ASP A 151 15.30 9.84 16.83
N VAL A 152 16.26 9.58 17.73
CA VAL A 152 17.70 9.80 17.49
C VAL A 152 18.34 8.48 17.06
N PHE A 153 18.44 8.27 15.75
CA PHE A 153 19.17 7.14 15.18
C PHE A 153 20.61 7.53 14.89
N GLU A 154 21.52 7.26 15.84
CA GLU A 154 22.96 7.39 15.57
C GLU A 154 23.38 6.24 14.64
N ARG A 155 23.50 6.55 13.34
CA ARG A 155 24.01 5.59 12.35
C ARG A 155 25.40 5.14 12.83
N PRO A 156 25.63 3.83 13.10
CA PRO A 156 26.93 3.37 13.55
C PRO A 156 27.95 3.64 12.46
N SER A 157 28.71 4.74 12.60
CA SER A 157 29.73 5.10 11.63
C SER A 157 30.89 4.10 11.72
N ALA A 158 31.59 3.90 10.60
CA ALA A 158 32.72 2.98 10.55
C ALA A 158 33.85 3.46 11.49
N LYS A 159 33.85 2.93 12.72
CA LYS A 159 34.90 2.95 13.75
C LYS A 159 35.73 4.24 13.84
N LYS A 160 35.53 4.99 14.93
CA LYS A 160 36.48 6.00 15.41
C LYS A 160 37.86 5.36 15.58
N GLN A 161 38.82 5.75 14.74
CA GLN A 161 40.22 5.35 14.91
C GLN A 161 40.70 5.88 16.27
N ARG A 162 41.15 4.96 17.14
CA ARG A 162 41.82 5.34 18.39
C ARG A 162 43.19 5.91 18.00
N THR A 163 43.36 7.22 18.11
CA THR A 163 44.69 7.83 18.14
C THR A 163 45.34 7.48 19.47
N VAL A 164 46.52 6.86 19.40
CA VAL A 164 47.40 6.52 20.53
C VAL A 164 48.01 7.78 21.11
#